data_AF-A0A939ZDJ3-F1
#
_entry.id   AF-A0A939ZDJ3-F1
#
_cell.length_a   1.000
_cell.length_b   1.000
_cell.length_c   1.000
_cell.angle_alpha   90.00
_cell.angle_beta   90.00
_cell.angle_gamma   90.00
#
_symmetry.space_group_name_H-M   'P 1'
#
loop_
_entity.id
_entity.type
_entity.pdbx_description
1 polymer ?
#
loop_
_entity_poly.entity_id
_entity_poly.type
_entity_poly.pdbx_seq_one_letter_code
_entity_poly.pdbx_strand_id
1 'polypeptide(L)'
;MAGRPKKEDSRDNQYRVRLNDDENEMLDYVSRMTEKAKSEVFRQALTELYQKTKLAEARRDFEGEFDQSEEYEPTWEDEHVSLKRTIDCPYCGHTHMMDFEDDCESSSSERSMGPEILYEFDLDDCVCEKCGKQFRVKGFICEYPMGCYNHEDIDVEPIDDEEDDGEEDD
;
A
#
# COMPACT_ATOMS: atom_id res chain seq x y z
N MET A 1 22.72 -26.01 -52.30
CA MET A 1 22.47 -26.40 -50.89
C MET A 1 21.86 -25.20 -50.18
N ALA A 2 20.55 -25.20 -49.93
CA ALA A 2 19.91 -24.14 -49.17
C ALA A 2 20.17 -24.40 -47.67
N GLY A 3 21.03 -23.60 -47.06
CA GLY A 3 21.29 -23.67 -45.62
C GLY A 3 20.05 -23.25 -44.84
N ARG A 4 19.76 -23.96 -43.74
CA ARG A 4 18.68 -23.62 -42.81
C ARG A 4 18.83 -22.15 -42.35
N PRO A 5 17.78 -21.32 -42.40
CA PRO A 5 17.86 -19.95 -41.88
C PRO A 5 18.26 -19.99 -40.40
N LYS A 6 19.17 -19.09 -40.00
CA LYS A 6 19.58 -18.94 -38.61
C LYS A 6 18.34 -18.58 -37.79
N LYS A 7 17.97 -19.47 -36.87
CA LYS A 7 16.91 -19.22 -35.89
C LYS A 7 17.38 -18.06 -35.02
N GLU A 8 16.55 -17.03 -34.83
CA GLU A 8 16.86 -15.95 -33.90
C GLU A 8 17.25 -16.56 -32.55
N ASP A 9 18.39 -16.12 -32.02
CA ASP A 9 18.96 -16.68 -30.81
C ASP A 9 18.09 -16.24 -29.64
N SER A 10 17.11 -17.09 -29.28
CA SER A 10 16.11 -16.89 -28.21
C SER A 10 16.72 -16.62 -26.82
N ARG A 11 18.05 -16.56 -26.71
CA ARG A 11 18.81 -16.39 -25.47
C ARG A 11 18.90 -14.93 -25.03
N ASP A 12 18.67 -13.96 -25.91
CA ASP A 12 18.76 -12.53 -25.57
C ASP A 12 17.71 -12.08 -24.55
N ASN A 13 16.59 -12.80 -24.43
CA ASN A 13 15.49 -12.46 -23.52
C ASN A 13 15.47 -13.28 -22.23
N GLN A 14 16.58 -13.95 -21.87
CA GLN A 14 16.65 -14.73 -20.64
C GLN A 14 17.28 -13.93 -19.49
N TYR A 15 16.46 -13.55 -18.52
CA TYR A 15 16.90 -12.91 -17.28
C TYR A 15 16.93 -13.94 -16.14
N ARG A 16 18.06 -14.00 -15.42
CA ARG A 16 18.23 -14.84 -14.22
C ARG A 16 18.36 -13.93 -13.01
N VAL A 17 17.32 -13.89 -12.19
CA VAL A 17 17.29 -13.10 -10.97
C VAL A 17 17.72 -13.96 -9.80
N ARG A 18 18.59 -13.44 -8.94
CA ARG A 18 18.90 -14.01 -7.63
C ARG A 18 18.10 -13.23 -6.60
N LEU A 19 17.32 -13.94 -5.81
CA LEU A 19 16.52 -13.36 -4.75
C LEU A 19 17.27 -13.51 -3.42
N ASN A 20 17.13 -12.52 -2.55
CA ASN A 20 17.47 -12.66 -1.14
C ASN A 20 16.38 -13.46 -0.39
N ASP A 21 16.59 -13.73 0.89
CA ASP A 21 15.69 -14.58 1.68
C ASP A 21 14.29 -13.93 1.82
N ASP A 22 14.23 -12.64 2.12
CA ASP A 22 12.97 -11.87 2.25
C ASP A 22 12.18 -11.82 0.93
N GLU A 23 12.88 -11.54 -0.19
CA GLU A 23 12.31 -11.53 -1.54
C GLU A 23 11.76 -12.90 -1.94
N ASN A 24 12.45 -13.98 -1.55
CA ASN A 24 11.95 -15.32 -1.82
C ASN A 24 10.74 -15.65 -0.93
N GLU A 25 10.71 -15.20 0.33
CA GLU A 25 9.55 -15.34 1.20
C GLU A 25 8.32 -14.61 0.65
N MET A 26 8.48 -13.35 0.23
CA MET A 26 7.42 -12.59 -0.45
C MET A 26 6.91 -13.31 -1.70
N LEU A 27 7.82 -13.81 -2.55
CA LEU A 27 7.44 -14.55 -3.75
C LEU A 27 6.72 -15.87 -3.42
N ASP A 28 7.15 -16.57 -2.37
CA ASP A 28 6.50 -17.78 -1.88
C ASP A 28 5.08 -17.50 -1.37
N TYR A 29 4.90 -16.43 -0.60
CA TYR A 29 3.59 -15.99 -0.13
C TYR A 29 2.66 -15.68 -1.30
N VAL A 30 3.07 -14.82 -2.23
CA VAL A 30 2.23 -14.40 -3.36
C VAL A 30 1.90 -15.59 -4.26
N SER A 31 2.84 -16.50 -4.50
CA SER A 31 2.61 -17.72 -5.28
C SER A 31 1.55 -18.62 -4.63
N ARG A 32 1.56 -18.77 -3.30
CA ARG A 32 0.54 -19.55 -2.58
C ARG A 32 -0.82 -18.88 -2.60
N MET A 33 -0.88 -17.58 -2.29
CA MET A 33 -2.15 -16.85 -2.18
C MET A 33 -2.87 -16.68 -3.51
N THR A 34 -2.12 -16.56 -4.61
CA THR A 34 -2.69 -16.40 -5.95
C THR A 34 -2.86 -17.71 -6.72
N GLU A 35 -2.41 -18.84 -6.15
CA GLU A 35 -2.33 -20.16 -6.79
C GLU A 35 -1.59 -20.15 -8.14
N LYS A 36 -0.68 -19.18 -8.35
CA LYS A 36 0.09 -19.04 -9.58
C LYS A 36 1.51 -19.55 -9.40
N ALA A 37 2.10 -20.03 -10.50
CA ALA A 37 3.52 -20.36 -10.50
C ALA A 37 4.36 -19.08 -10.27
N LYS A 38 5.47 -19.20 -9.51
CA LYS A 38 6.41 -18.08 -9.28
C LYS A 38 6.80 -17.31 -10.56
N SER A 39 6.97 -18.02 -11.68
CA SER A 39 7.26 -17.39 -12.98
C SER A 39 6.13 -16.52 -13.51
N GLU A 40 4.88 -16.87 -13.23
CA GLU A 40 3.71 -16.07 -13.64
C GLU A 40 3.56 -14.85 -12.75
N VAL A 41 3.87 -14.96 -11.47
CA VAL A 41 3.96 -13.81 -10.55
C VAL A 41 4.94 -12.78 -11.11
N PHE A 42 6.14 -13.19 -11.53
CA PHE A 42 7.12 -12.28 -12.16
C PHE A 42 6.60 -11.63 -13.45
N ARG A 43 5.90 -12.38 -14.32
CA ARG A 43 5.34 -11.81 -15.56
C ARG A 43 4.24 -10.80 -15.27
N GLN A 44 3.38 -11.10 -14.29
CA GLN A 44 2.29 -10.23 -13.91
C GLN A 44 2.85 -8.94 -13.28
N ALA A 45 3.75 -9.05 -12.31
CA ALA A 45 4.39 -7.90 -11.68
C ALA A 45 5.12 -7.01 -12.70
N LEU A 46 5.82 -7.61 -13.67
CA LEU A 46 6.46 -6.85 -14.75
C LEU A 46 5.43 -6.10 -15.62
N THR A 47 4.30 -6.74 -15.92
CA THR A 47 3.24 -6.14 -16.74
C THR A 47 2.56 -4.99 -16.01
N GLU A 48 2.23 -5.18 -14.73
CA GLU A 48 1.62 -4.15 -13.88
C GLU A 48 2.57 -2.96 -13.69
N LEU A 49 3.84 -3.23 -13.41
CA LEU A 49 4.84 -2.17 -13.27
C LEU A 49 4.99 -1.38 -14.58
N TYR A 50 5.06 -2.06 -15.74
CA TYR A 50 5.13 -1.41 -17.05
C TYR A 50 3.91 -0.53 -17.33
N GLN A 51 2.71 -1.01 -17.03
CA GLN A 51 1.48 -0.23 -17.20
C GLN A 51 1.47 0.99 -16.29
N LYS A 52 1.87 0.81 -15.02
CA LYS A 52 1.98 1.89 -14.03
C LYS A 52 2.99 2.96 -14.48
N THR A 53 4.18 2.57 -14.94
CA THR A 53 5.19 3.52 -15.44
C THR A 53 4.72 4.23 -16.69
N LYS A 54 4.10 3.51 -17.64
CA LYS A 54 3.58 4.12 -18.88
C LYS A 54 2.44 5.10 -18.62
N LEU A 55 1.57 4.80 -17.65
CA LEU A 55 0.52 5.73 -17.21
C LEU A 55 1.11 6.96 -16.52
N ALA A 56 2.16 6.80 -15.72
CA ALA A 56 2.86 7.94 -15.11
C ALA A 56 3.55 8.83 -16.15
N GLU A 57 4.17 8.25 -17.18
CA GLU A 57 4.72 8.99 -18.32
C GLU A 57 3.62 9.72 -19.09
N ALA A 58 2.51 9.03 -19.43
CA ALA A 58 1.40 9.64 -20.14
C ALA A 58 0.69 10.73 -19.33
N ARG A 59 0.64 10.63 -18.00
CA ARG A 59 0.14 11.71 -17.12
C ARG A 59 1.00 12.96 -17.23
N ARG A 60 2.32 12.81 -17.20
CA ARG A 60 3.26 13.93 -17.41
C ARG A 60 3.11 14.56 -18.79
N ASP A 61 2.78 13.76 -19.81
CA ASP A 61 2.53 14.25 -21.16
C ASP A 61 1.13 14.90 -21.32
N PHE A 62 0.13 14.50 -20.51
CA PHE A 62 -1.24 15.02 -20.55
C PHE A 62 -1.46 16.27 -19.67
N GLU A 63 -0.69 16.43 -18.59
CA GLU A 63 -0.60 17.67 -17.78
C GLU A 63 -0.11 18.88 -18.60
N GLY A 64 0.36 18.66 -19.84
CA GLY A 64 0.75 19.70 -20.78
C GLY A 64 -0.34 20.20 -21.74
N GLU A 65 -1.56 19.63 -21.73
CA GLU A 65 -2.60 19.95 -22.73
C GLU A 65 -4.02 19.97 -22.13
N PHE A 66 -4.23 20.68 -21.01
CA PHE A 66 -5.58 21.03 -20.54
C PHE A 66 -5.76 22.55 -20.45
N ASP A 67 -6.94 22.97 -20.91
CA ASP A 67 -7.39 24.34 -21.16
C ASP A 67 -7.42 25.19 -19.89
N GLN A 68 -6.93 26.41 -20.03
CA GLN A 68 -6.57 27.37 -19.00
C GLN A 68 -7.79 28.16 -18.52
N SER A 69 -8.86 27.48 -18.10
CA SER A 69 -10.13 28.15 -17.72
C SER A 69 -10.71 27.84 -16.33
N GLU A 70 -10.13 26.94 -15.55
CA GLU A 70 -10.32 26.90 -14.10
C GLU A 70 -8.96 26.74 -13.42
N GLU A 71 -8.52 27.79 -12.73
CA GLU A 71 -7.24 27.92 -12.02
C GLU A 71 -7.22 26.94 -10.83
N TYR A 72 -6.98 25.65 -11.10
CA TYR A 72 -6.48 24.72 -10.09
C TYR A 72 -4.97 24.95 -9.98
N GLU A 73 -4.60 25.99 -9.24
CA GLU A 73 -3.24 26.11 -8.70
C GLU A 73 -3.05 24.92 -7.75
N PRO A 74 -2.17 23.94 -8.04
CA PRO A 74 -1.82 22.93 -7.07
C PRO A 74 -1.20 23.68 -5.88
N THR A 75 -1.95 23.77 -4.79
CA THR A 75 -1.46 24.44 -3.59
C THR A 75 -0.33 23.59 -3.01
N TRP A 76 0.60 24.21 -2.31
CA TRP A 76 1.67 23.52 -1.57
C TRP A 76 1.14 22.50 -0.54
N GLU A 77 -0.17 22.43 -0.34
CA GLU A 77 -0.91 21.52 0.54
C GLU A 77 -1.17 20.13 -0.11
N ASP A 78 -0.97 19.98 -1.44
CA ASP A 78 -1.13 18.71 -2.16
C ASP A 78 0.13 17.79 -2.09
N GLU A 79 1.16 18.17 -1.33
CA GLU A 79 2.47 17.48 -1.28
C GLU A 79 2.64 16.63 -0.01
N HIS A 80 1.59 15.93 0.43
CA HIS A 80 1.63 15.02 1.59
C HIS A 80 1.62 13.54 1.20
N VAL A 81 2.11 12.69 2.10
CA VAL A 81 2.07 11.23 1.91
C VAL A 81 0.65 10.69 2.07
N SER A 82 0.31 9.67 1.30
CA SER A 82 -1.00 9.02 1.45
C SER A 82 -1.11 8.28 2.79
N LEU A 83 -2.20 8.53 3.51
CA LEU A 83 -2.53 7.91 4.80
C LEU A 83 -3.38 6.64 4.66
N LYS A 84 -3.56 6.13 3.44
CA LYS A 84 -4.32 4.91 3.16
C LYS A 84 -3.50 3.66 3.48
N ARG A 85 -4.03 2.76 4.31
CA ARG A 85 -3.36 1.50 4.73
C ARG A 85 -4.25 0.29 4.71
N THR A 86 -3.62 -0.86 4.54
CA THR A 86 -4.27 -2.16 4.70
C THR A 86 -4.12 -2.65 6.12
N ILE A 87 -5.22 -2.94 6.80
CA ILE A 87 -5.27 -3.36 8.20
C ILE A 87 -5.94 -4.74 8.29
N ASP A 88 -5.26 -5.70 8.90
CA ASP A 88 -5.81 -7.05 9.07
C ASP A 88 -6.64 -7.14 10.35
N CYS A 89 -7.87 -7.63 10.23
CA CYS A 89 -8.73 -7.87 11.38
C CYS A 89 -8.07 -8.89 12.35
N PRO A 90 -7.91 -8.55 13.64
CA PRO A 90 -7.21 -9.40 14.60
C PRO A 90 -7.94 -10.72 14.90
N TYR A 91 -9.24 -10.80 14.58
CA TYR A 91 -10.06 -11.99 14.83
C TYR A 91 -10.10 -12.99 13.68
N CYS A 92 -10.25 -12.49 12.44
CA CYS A 92 -10.52 -13.35 11.28
C CYS A 92 -9.50 -13.21 10.15
N GLY A 93 -8.53 -12.30 10.28
CA GLY A 93 -7.49 -12.03 9.29
C GLY A 93 -8.03 -11.44 7.98
N HIS A 94 -9.20 -10.82 7.99
CA HIS A 94 -9.70 -10.10 6.82
C HIS A 94 -9.01 -8.74 6.70
N THR A 95 -8.46 -8.46 5.53
CA THR A 95 -7.77 -7.20 5.23
C THR A 95 -8.76 -6.11 4.85
N HIS A 96 -8.74 -5.02 5.60
CA HIS A 96 -9.48 -3.78 5.36
C HIS A 96 -8.58 -2.74 4.72
N MET A 97 -9.13 -1.89 3.85
CA MET A 97 -8.48 -0.67 3.40
C MET A 97 -9.04 0.49 4.21
N MET A 98 -8.19 1.13 5.01
CA MET A 98 -8.54 2.28 5.84
C MET A 98 -7.84 3.53 5.32
N ASP A 99 -8.48 4.68 5.50
CA ASP A 99 -7.95 5.99 5.18
C ASP A 99 -7.95 6.82 6.46
N PHE A 100 -6.78 7.19 6.97
CA PHE A 100 -6.66 7.90 8.25
C PHE A 100 -6.62 9.42 8.10
N GLU A 101 -6.84 9.95 6.89
CA GLU A 101 -6.75 11.39 6.61
C GLU A 101 -7.73 12.21 7.47
N ASP A 102 -8.96 11.73 7.63
CA ASP A 102 -10.00 12.42 8.41
C ASP A 102 -9.92 12.13 9.93
N ASP A 103 -9.26 11.04 10.32
CA ASP A 103 -9.26 10.51 11.70
C ASP A 103 -7.89 10.64 12.40
N CYS A 104 -6.99 11.46 11.87
CA CYS A 104 -5.65 11.68 12.45
C CYS A 104 -5.44 13.11 12.97
N GLU A 105 -4.60 13.22 13.99
CA GLU A 105 -4.03 14.48 14.46
C GLU A 105 -2.64 14.66 13.84
N SER A 106 -2.43 15.78 13.14
CA SER A 106 -1.13 16.11 12.57
C SER A 106 -0.32 17.02 13.49
N SER A 107 0.96 16.69 13.68
CA SER A 107 1.93 17.54 14.36
C SER A 107 3.18 17.69 13.49
N SER A 108 3.87 18.83 13.61
CA SER A 108 5.08 19.09 12.81
C SER A 108 6.25 19.57 13.66
N SER A 109 7.46 19.16 13.28
CA SER A 109 8.71 19.56 13.95
C SER A 109 9.86 19.79 12.96
N GLU A 110 10.67 20.83 13.17
CA GLU A 110 11.73 21.22 12.23
C GLU A 110 12.95 20.30 12.29
N ARG A 111 13.44 19.84 11.14
CA ARG A 111 14.66 19.04 10.99
C ARG A 111 15.53 19.57 9.84
N SER A 112 16.68 18.92 9.57
CA SER A 112 17.69 19.45 8.63
C SER A 112 17.23 19.63 7.17
N MET A 113 16.27 18.83 6.72
CA MET A 113 15.70 18.83 5.36
C MET A 113 14.26 19.40 5.31
N GLY A 114 13.86 20.20 6.30
CA GLY A 114 12.50 20.74 6.43
C GLY A 114 11.74 20.14 7.62
N PRO A 115 10.43 20.38 7.71
CA PRO A 115 9.62 19.83 8.78
C PRO A 115 9.39 18.32 8.59
N GLU A 116 9.41 17.60 9.70
CA GLU A 116 8.85 16.26 9.83
C GLU A 116 7.41 16.40 10.30
N ILE A 117 6.50 15.70 9.64
CA ILE A 117 5.08 15.68 9.97
C ILE A 117 4.75 14.28 10.50
N LEU A 118 4.06 14.23 11.64
CA LEU A 118 3.54 13.03 12.26
C LEU A 118 2.02 13.07 12.22
N TYR A 119 1.42 12.03 11.68
CA TYR A 119 -0.03 11.81 11.65
C TYR A 119 -0.35 10.71 12.66
N GLU A 120 -0.81 11.08 13.85
CA GLU A 120 -1.17 10.16 14.93
C GLU A 120 -2.67 9.85 14.88
N PHE A 121 -3.05 8.58 15.03
CA PHE A 121 -4.45 8.16 14.99
C PHE A 121 -4.72 7.07 16.03
N ASP A 122 -5.95 7.05 16.54
CA ASP A 122 -6.42 6.10 17.56
C ASP A 122 -7.92 5.88 17.39
N LEU A 123 -8.29 4.90 16.57
CA LEU A 123 -9.66 4.56 16.24
C LEU A 123 -10.08 3.31 17.02
N ASP A 124 -11.06 3.43 17.91
CA ASP A 124 -11.58 2.33 18.75
C ASP A 124 -12.92 1.75 18.25
N ASP A 125 -13.46 2.27 17.15
CA ASP A 125 -14.78 1.91 16.63
C ASP A 125 -14.72 1.14 15.29
N CYS A 126 -13.56 0.60 14.90
CA CYS A 126 -13.41 -0.12 13.65
C CYS A 126 -14.17 -1.45 13.68
N VAL A 127 -15.14 -1.64 12.77
CA VAL A 127 -15.93 -2.87 12.65
C VAL A 127 -15.48 -3.70 11.45
N CYS A 128 -15.17 -4.98 11.67
CA CYS A 128 -14.83 -5.87 10.57
C CYS A 128 -16.07 -6.24 9.74
N GLU A 129 -16.10 -5.89 8.46
CA GLU A 129 -17.15 -6.26 7.49
C GLU A 129 -17.41 -7.78 7.39
N LYS A 130 -16.42 -8.62 7.72
CA LYS A 130 -16.51 -10.08 7.58
C LYS A 130 -17.02 -10.79 8.83
N CYS A 131 -16.48 -10.47 10.01
CA CYS A 131 -16.87 -11.13 11.26
C CYS A 131 -17.77 -10.28 12.16
N GLY A 132 -17.98 -9.00 11.82
CA GLY A 132 -18.83 -8.06 12.57
C GLY A 132 -18.23 -7.59 13.90
N LYS A 133 -17.03 -8.03 14.27
CA LYS A 133 -16.39 -7.68 15.54
C LYS A 133 -15.70 -6.33 15.49
N GLN A 134 -15.73 -5.61 16.60
CA GLN A 134 -15.02 -4.36 16.81
C GLN A 134 -13.55 -4.59 17.15
N PHE A 135 -12.67 -3.74 16.65
CA PHE A 135 -11.25 -3.73 16.97
C PHE A 135 -10.73 -2.31 17.01
N ARG A 136 -9.61 -2.09 17.68
CA ARG A 136 -8.93 -0.81 17.79
C ARG A 136 -7.73 -0.77 16.87
N VAL A 137 -7.52 0.36 16.21
CA VAL A 137 -6.33 0.65 15.39
C VAL A 137 -5.71 1.93 15.92
N LYS A 138 -4.47 1.87 16.40
CA LYS A 138 -3.73 3.04 16.87
C LYS A 138 -2.33 3.04 16.29
N GLY A 139 -1.77 4.22 16.07
CA GLY A 139 -0.45 4.32 15.50
C GLY A 139 -0.15 5.69 14.97
N PHE A 140 0.91 5.75 14.16
CA PHE A 140 1.27 6.98 13.47
C PHE A 140 1.94 6.71 12.12
N ILE A 141 1.84 7.70 11.25
CA ILE A 141 2.56 7.77 9.97
C ILE A 141 3.47 8.99 10.00
N CYS A 142 4.73 8.82 9.60
CA CYS A 142 5.72 9.88 9.58
C CYS A 142 6.13 10.24 8.15
N GLU A 143 6.09 11.53 7.85
CA GLU A 143 6.51 12.15 6.62
C GLU A 143 7.77 12.99 6.87
N TYR A 144 8.88 12.65 6.20
CA TYR A 144 10.12 13.41 6.25
C TYR A 144 11.09 13.06 5.11
N PRO A 145 11.53 14.04 4.29
CA PRO A 145 11.03 15.43 4.19
C PRO A 145 9.54 15.48 3.76
N MET A 146 8.94 16.68 3.72
CA MET A 146 7.55 16.82 3.23
C MET A 146 7.36 16.11 1.87
N GLY A 147 6.22 15.44 1.71
CA GLY A 147 5.86 14.59 0.59
C GLY A 147 6.58 13.24 0.51
N CYS A 148 7.46 12.92 1.46
CA CYS A 148 8.23 11.68 1.48
C CYS A 148 7.89 10.82 2.70
N TYR A 149 7.51 9.57 2.44
CA TYR A 149 7.35 8.58 3.50
C TYR A 149 8.68 8.35 4.23
N ASN A 150 8.66 8.40 5.56
CA ASN A 150 9.81 8.13 6.40
C ASN A 150 9.67 6.79 7.16
N HIS A 151 8.67 6.69 8.04
CA HIS A 151 8.37 5.45 8.79
C HIS A 151 6.93 5.46 9.34
N GLU A 152 6.47 4.33 9.87
CA GLU A 152 5.18 4.18 10.53
C GLU A 152 5.27 3.13 11.64
N ASP A 153 4.35 3.21 12.59
CA ASP A 153 4.08 2.15 13.56
C ASP A 153 2.57 2.06 13.77
N ILE A 154 1.99 0.88 13.56
CA ILE A 154 0.53 0.67 13.57
C ILE A 154 0.22 -0.62 14.35
N ASP A 155 -0.48 -0.45 15.46
CA ASP A 155 -0.95 -1.53 16.32
C ASP A 155 -2.45 -1.76 16.10
N VAL A 156 -2.82 -3.04 16.01
CA VAL A 156 -4.21 -3.49 15.85
C VAL A 156 -4.56 -4.39 17.03
N GLU A 157 -5.51 -3.96 17.85
CA GLU A 157 -5.91 -4.64 19.09
C GLU A 157 -7.36 -5.13 19.00
N PRO A 158 -7.65 -6.38 19.43
CA PRO A 158 -9.01 -6.85 19.59
C PRO A 158 -9.72 -6.10 20.74
N ILE A 159 -10.97 -5.68 20.52
CA ILE A 159 -11.87 -5.20 21.57
C ILE A 159 -12.82 -6.35 21.90
N ASP A 160 -12.54 -7.09 22.97
CA ASP A 160 -13.46 -8.13 23.41
C ASP A 160 -14.76 -7.48 23.90
N ASP A 161 -15.84 -7.67 23.13
CA ASP A 161 -17.19 -7.47 23.61
C ASP A 161 -17.42 -8.47 24.75
N GLU A 162 -17.27 -8.03 26.00
CA GLU A 162 -17.83 -8.75 27.14
C GLU A 162 -19.35 -8.77 26.97
N GLU A 163 -19.89 -9.79 26.29
CA GLU A 163 -21.30 -10.16 26.35
C GLU A 163 -21.65 -10.47 27.81
N ASP A 164 -22.31 -9.51 28.45
CA ASP A 164 -23.64 -9.70 29.06
C ASP A 164 -23.94 -11.12 29.56
N ASP A 165 -23.37 -11.48 30.71
CA ASP A 165 -23.95 -12.51 31.58
C ASP A 165 -25.25 -11.96 32.19
N GLY A 166 -26.31 -11.90 31.38
CA GLY A 166 -27.65 -11.56 31.82
C GLY A 166 -28.19 -12.56 32.87
N GLU A 167 -28.59 -11.99 34.01
CA GLU A 167 -29.65 -12.36 34.97
C GLU A 167 -30.10 -13.84 35.11
N GLU A 168 -30.14 -14.34 36.36
CA GLU A 168 -31.39 -14.89 36.92
C GLU A 168 -31.35 -14.91 38.47
N ASP A 169 -32.45 -14.42 39.04
CA ASP A 169 -32.80 -14.33 40.46
C ASP A 169 -32.78 -15.67 41.23
N ASP A 170 -32.30 -15.65 42.48
CA ASP A 170 -32.97 -16.20 43.69
C ASP A 170 -32.24 -15.79 44.99
#